data_AF-A0A432QIM2-F1
#
_entry.id   AF-A0A432QIM2-F1
#
_cell.length_a   1.000
_cell.length_b   1.000
_cell.length_c   1.000
_cell.angle_alpha   90.00
_cell.angle_beta   90.00
_cell.angle_gamma   90.00
#
_symmetry.space_group_name_H-M   'P 1'
#
loop_
_entity.id
_entity.type
_entity.pdbx_description
1 polymer ?
#
loop_
_entity_poly.entity_id
_entity_poly.type
_entity_poly.pdbx_seq_one_letter_code
_entity_poly.pdbx_strand_id
1 'polypeptide(L)'
;GIEKKWEPENMITGNAYDQEHPKHLALPRTLWDAAQELKKSEAARSLFGNAFVDHFAASREWEEREFRQHITDWELRRYFEII
;
A
#
# COMPACT_ATOMS: atom_id res chain seq x y z
N GLY A 1 -18.12 5.49 -6.45
CA GLY A 1 -18.79 4.26 -6.93
C GLY A 1 -20.20 4.57 -7.37
N ILE A 2 -21.19 4.29 -6.52
CA ILE A 2 -22.63 4.40 -6.85
C ILE A 2 -23.03 5.82 -7.30
N GLU A 3 -22.68 6.86 -6.54
CA GLU A 3 -23.02 8.25 -6.88
C GLU A 3 -22.51 8.66 -8.27
N LYS A 4 -21.28 8.25 -8.60
CA LYS A 4 -20.63 8.55 -9.88
C LYS A 4 -20.97 7.54 -10.99
N LYS A 5 -21.73 6.48 -10.68
CA LYS A 5 -22.08 5.38 -11.60
C LYS A 5 -20.88 4.85 -12.37
N TRP A 6 -19.77 4.64 -11.69
CA TRP A 6 -18.57 4.09 -12.32
C TRP A 6 -18.78 2.62 -12.65
N GLU A 7 -18.45 2.26 -13.88
CA GLU A 7 -18.43 0.87 -14.32
C GLU A 7 -17.13 0.21 -13.85
N PRO A 8 -17.22 -0.89 -13.08
CA PRO A 8 -16.04 -1.65 -12.71
C PRO A 8 -15.46 -2.38 -13.94
N GLU A 9 -14.20 -2.78 -13.84
CA GLU A 9 -13.61 -3.68 -14.83
C GLU A 9 -14.27 -5.07 -14.77
N ASN A 10 -14.01 -5.87 -15.82
CA ASN A 10 -14.52 -7.23 -15.90
C ASN A 10 -14.07 -8.05 -14.70
N MET A 11 -14.98 -8.88 -14.19
CA MET A 11 -14.69 -9.80 -13.09
C MET A 11 -13.58 -10.78 -13.50
N ILE A 12 -12.57 -10.92 -12.63
CA ILE A 12 -11.57 -11.99 -12.76
C ILE A 12 -12.24 -13.33 -12.48
N THR A 13 -12.06 -14.29 -13.38
CA THR A 13 -12.58 -15.66 -13.23
C THR A 13 -11.43 -16.64 -13.02
N GLY A 14 -11.63 -17.67 -12.18
CA GLY A 14 -10.58 -18.63 -11.84
C GLY A 14 -9.57 -18.13 -10.81
N ASN A 15 -8.33 -18.63 -10.86
CA ASN A 15 -7.26 -18.27 -9.93
C ASN A 15 -6.52 -17.01 -10.40
N ALA A 16 -6.53 -15.95 -9.60
CA ALA A 16 -5.86 -14.69 -9.94
C ALA A 16 -4.33 -14.78 -9.93
N TYR A 17 -3.72 -15.72 -9.18
CA TYR A 17 -2.26 -15.90 -9.14
C TYR A 17 -1.70 -16.49 -10.45
N ASP A 18 -2.53 -17.17 -11.23
CA ASP A 18 -2.14 -17.81 -12.49
C ASP A 18 -2.39 -16.89 -13.70
N GLN A 19 -2.73 -15.62 -13.46
CA GLN A 19 -3.12 -14.66 -14.48
C GLN A 19 -2.24 -13.41 -14.43
N GLU A 20 -1.95 -12.84 -15.60
CA GLU A 20 -1.30 -11.54 -15.69
C GLU A 20 -2.34 -10.42 -15.59
N HIS A 21 -2.09 -9.47 -14.69
CA HIS A 21 -2.97 -8.32 -14.48
C HIS A 21 -2.31 -7.03 -14.96
N PRO A 22 -3.08 -6.09 -15.53
CA PRO A 22 -2.60 -4.76 -15.81
C PRO A 22 -1.97 -4.08 -14.58
N LYS A 23 -0.89 -3.32 -14.80
CA LYS A 23 -0.16 -2.67 -13.71
C LYS A 23 -1.01 -1.69 -12.89
N HIS A 24 -2.03 -1.07 -13.49
CA HIS A 24 -2.88 -0.10 -12.79
C HIS A 24 -3.84 -0.74 -11.78
N LEU A 25 -4.06 -2.05 -11.84
CA LEU A 25 -4.82 -2.81 -10.84
C LEU A 25 -3.94 -3.30 -9.68
N ALA A 26 -2.62 -3.17 -9.80
CA ALA A 26 -1.71 -3.65 -8.76
C ALA A 26 -1.86 -2.80 -7.49
N LEU A 27 -2.08 -3.47 -6.37
CA LEU A 27 -2.10 -2.82 -5.06
C LEU A 27 -0.69 -2.38 -4.64
N PRO A 28 -0.58 -1.32 -3.83
CA PRO A 28 0.67 -0.94 -3.19
C PRO A 28 1.31 -2.12 -2.46
N ARG A 29 2.62 -2.32 -2.66
CA ARG A 29 3.35 -3.48 -2.10
C ARG A 29 3.96 -3.21 -0.73
N THR A 30 4.02 -1.94 -0.34
CA THR A 30 4.62 -1.50 0.91
C THR A 30 3.67 -0.57 1.64
N LEU A 31 3.88 -0.43 2.95
CA LEU A 31 3.16 0.55 3.74
C LEU A 31 3.43 1.99 3.25
N TRP A 32 4.64 2.26 2.74
CA TRP A 32 5.03 3.55 2.14
C TRP A 32 4.07 3.90 1.03
N ASP A 33 3.97 2.99 0.06
CA ASP A 33 3.26 3.22 -1.18
C ASP A 33 1.77 3.40 -0.88
N ALA A 34 1.23 2.57 0.04
CA ALA A 34 -0.15 2.70 0.49
C ALA A 34 -0.42 4.06 1.17
N ALA A 35 0.51 4.53 2.01
CA ALA A 35 0.40 5.85 2.65
C ALA A 35 0.47 7.00 1.63
N GLN A 36 1.33 6.88 0.60
CA GLN A 36 1.40 7.88 -0.47
C GLN A 36 0.12 7.93 -1.29
N GLU A 37 -0.46 6.78 -1.65
CA GLU A 37 -1.72 6.72 -2.38
C GLU A 37 -2.89 7.28 -1.56
N LEU A 38 -2.92 7.01 -0.24
CA LEU A 38 -3.94 7.59 0.65
C LEU A 38 -3.85 9.12 0.70
N LYS A 39 -2.64 9.70 0.78
CA LYS A 39 -2.44 11.17 0.79
C LYS A 39 -2.96 11.86 -0.46
N LYS A 40 -2.86 11.19 -1.60
CA LYS A 40 -3.31 11.71 -2.91
C LYS A 40 -4.79 11.47 -3.19
N SER A 41 -5.46 10.62 -2.40
CA SER A 41 -6.84 10.23 -2.64
C SER A 41 -7.82 11.35 -2.31
N GLU A 42 -8.41 11.95 -3.35
CA GLU A 42 -9.49 12.93 -3.21
C GLU A 42 -10.71 12.32 -2.52
N ALA A 43 -11.02 11.05 -2.82
CA ALA A 43 -12.12 10.34 -2.18
C ALA A 43 -11.89 10.20 -0.66
N ALA A 44 -10.68 9.82 -0.24
CA ALA A 44 -10.35 9.71 1.19
C ALA A 44 -10.44 11.08 1.88
N ARG A 45 -9.96 12.15 1.22
CA ARG A 45 -10.06 13.52 1.75
C ARG A 45 -11.50 13.99 1.88
N SER A 46 -12.35 13.66 0.92
CA SER A 46 -13.78 14.00 0.97
C SER A 46 -14.52 13.24 2.07
N LEU A 47 -14.11 12.00 2.39
CA LEU A 47 -14.79 11.16 3.37
C LEU A 47 -14.32 11.42 4.81
N PHE A 48 -13.01 11.60 5.00
CA PHE A 48 -12.40 11.67 6.33
C PHE A 48 -11.87 13.06 6.70
N GLY A 49 -11.76 13.96 5.72
CA GLY A 49 -11.20 15.29 5.89
C GLY A 49 -9.68 15.33 5.75
N ASN A 50 -9.17 16.49 5.34
CA ASN A 50 -7.75 16.70 5.06
C ASN A 50 -6.86 16.42 6.28
N ALA A 51 -7.21 16.99 7.44
CA ALA A 51 -6.42 16.86 8.66
C ALA A 51 -6.23 15.40 9.09
N PHE A 52 -7.29 14.59 8.97
CA PHE A 52 -7.21 13.16 9.29
C PHE A 52 -6.31 12.43 8.31
N VAL A 53 -6.53 12.61 7.00
CA VAL A 53 -5.75 11.93 5.96
C VAL A 53 -4.26 12.27 6.08
N ASP A 54 -3.94 13.54 6.28
CA ASP A 54 -2.56 14.01 6.42
C ASP A 54 -1.88 13.42 7.67
N HIS A 55 -2.57 13.45 8.82
CA HIS A 55 -2.03 12.93 10.07
C HIS A 55 -1.88 11.40 10.05
N PHE A 56 -2.90 10.68 9.59
CA PHE A 56 -2.88 9.22 9.53
C PHE A 56 -1.78 8.72 8.60
N ALA A 57 -1.66 9.28 7.40
CA ALA A 57 -0.61 8.88 6.47
C ALA A 57 0.79 9.19 7.01
N ALA A 58 0.99 10.35 7.66
CA ALA A 58 2.27 10.69 8.29
C ALA A 58 2.67 9.67 9.37
N SER A 59 1.70 9.17 10.16
CA SER A 59 1.99 8.13 11.16
C SER A 59 2.42 6.79 10.53
N ARG A 60 1.89 6.44 9.35
CA ARG A 60 2.31 5.24 8.60
C ARG A 60 3.69 5.40 7.95
N GLU A 61 3.98 6.59 7.43
CA GLU A 61 5.31 6.94 6.92
C GLU A 61 6.38 6.83 8.01
N TRP A 62 6.07 7.29 9.22
CA TRP A 62 6.98 7.19 10.36
C TRP A 62 7.21 5.73 10.77
N GLU A 63 6.13 4.96 10.94
CA GLU A 63 6.19 3.55 11.32
C GLU A 63 7.07 2.71 10.38
N GLU A 64 6.95 2.92 9.08
CA GLU A 64 7.77 2.20 8.12
C GLU A 64 9.23 2.65 8.10
N ARG A 65 9.50 3.95 8.32
CA ARG A 65 10.88 4.44 8.47
C ARG A 65 11.55 3.81 9.68
N GLU A 66 10.83 3.64 10.78
CA GLU A 66 11.33 2.89 11.94
C GLU A 66 11.56 1.42 11.57
N PHE A 67 10.59 0.77 10.92
CA PHE A 67 10.73 -0.63 10.47
C PHE A 67 11.99 -0.86 9.62
N ARG A 68 12.30 0.04 8.68
CA ARG A 68 13.48 -0.06 7.80
C ARG A 68 14.82 0.08 8.52
N GLN A 69 14.84 0.59 9.75
CA GLN A 69 16.06 0.68 10.58
C GLN A 69 16.34 -0.63 11.33
N HIS A 70 15.36 -1.53 11.41
CA HIS A 70 15.53 -2.80 12.10
C HIS A 70 16.20 -3.84 11.20
N ILE A 71 17.20 -4.53 11.75
CA ILE A 71 17.78 -5.72 11.13
C ILE A 71 16.96 -6.92 11.57
N THR A 72 16.45 -7.67 10.61
CA THR A 72 15.64 -8.86 10.88
C THR A 72 16.52 -10.09 11.18
N ASP A 73 15.96 -11.07 11.89
CA ASP A 73 16.65 -12.34 12.18
C ASP A 73 17.04 -13.14 10.92
N TRP A 74 16.33 -12.93 9.81
CA TRP A 74 16.70 -13.51 8.53
C TRP A 74 17.97 -12.86 7.97
N GLU A 75 18.06 -11.53 8.03
CA GLU A 75 19.25 -10.79 7.59
C GLU A 75 20.46 -11.13 8.46
N LEU A 76 20.28 -11.21 9.78
CA LEU A 76 21.32 -11.67 10.69
C LEU A 76 21.80 -13.08 10.31
N ARG A 77 20.92 -14.08 10.26
CA ARG A 77 21.34 -15.46 9.90
C ARG A 77 22.01 -15.56 8.54
N ARG A 78 21.56 -14.78 7.56
CA ARG A 78 22.14 -14.81 6.21
C ARG A 78 23.54 -14.20 6.15
N TYR A 79 23.84 -13.15 6.91
CA TYR A 79 25.09 -12.41 6.75
C TYR A 79 26.08 -12.57 7.92
N PHE A 80 25.63 -13.01 9.09
CA PHE A 80 26.47 -13.10 10.30
C PHE A 80 27.32 -14.37 10.34
N GLU A 81 26.92 -15.46 9.68
CA GLU A 81 27.70 -16.70 9.56
C GLU A 81 28.61 -16.74 8.31
N ILE A 82 28.60 -15.70 7.48
CA ILE A 82 29.41 -15.61 6.24
C ILE A 82 30.84 -15.10 6.51
N ILE A 83 31.19 -14.73 7.75
CA ILE A 83 32.52 -14.20 8.13
C ILE A 83 33.32 -15.23 8.93
#